data_AF-A0A6H9LLI1-F1
#
_entry.id   AF-A0A6H9LLI1-F1
#
_cell.length_a   1.000
_cell.length_b   1.000
_cell.length_c   1.000
_cell.angle_alpha   90.00
_cell.angle_beta   90.00
_cell.angle_gamma   90.00
#
_symmetry.space_group_name_H-M   'P 1'
#
loop_
_entity.id
_entity.type
_entity.pdbx_description
1 polymer ?
#
loop_
_entity_poly.entity_id
_entity_poly.type
_entity_poly.pdbx_seq_one_letter_code
_entity_poly.pdbx_strand_id
1 'polypeptide(L)'
;MKKFIILFCILLVSSAAFPVTQSVSGFDNFLDYRETGEVRLWTIIVNDSVIGTLRSTVTGTVQIDGISGYTIEEKLNLDFNKSGTPLTMNISNEHYVTADGFILGDKMELNINGQQEKLDMQRKADKLEGYITRGGQKIDQSVLFDPNGFSIENYYYDQLELYLSAQTLTIGDNILDSVYMPQSMTFSYVNGFVRDFDNIQLFNQVFDSCFVIEFTEPLGMIAYFTEDKKLVKVDIPNQNLKAYLDVVQNPEKVKEELEQIKKEKAEQTSSFFETEKSFGAMIGVTFIYILFGILSLIFFAKNQLKSPISFIALFAGGVVFVIVPFTQVPLQEILFKQFYVPNVLQGEGSPFLYGLAPAIVVGLIQELLKIAAVILFVRFADIKSHMYTIIGTMIGVGFGVVEACYLAGGVPTSMLFTINLIERGFTILFHVTSGALLGYALSKGIGKVSVFAVLTIVINSLFRYLPIFAQSKTLTPELLNIILAIVSILFLSVTLLQLKKTE
;
A
#
# COMPACT_ATOMS: atom_id res chain seq x y z
N MET A 1 -25.78 -19.13 16.97
CA MET A 1 -24.31 -18.98 17.15
C MET A 1 -23.53 -19.89 16.21
N LYS A 2 -23.61 -21.24 16.28
CA LYS A 2 -22.87 -22.14 15.35
C LYS A 2 -23.17 -21.89 13.85
N LYS A 3 -24.46 -21.89 13.43
CA LYS A 3 -24.86 -21.60 12.04
C LYS A 3 -24.39 -20.22 11.53
N PHE A 4 -24.18 -19.30 12.45
CA PHE A 4 -23.83 -17.93 12.17
C PHE A 4 -22.32 -17.76 11.93
N ILE A 5 -21.50 -18.39 12.79
CA ILE A 5 -20.05 -18.50 12.59
C ILE A 5 -19.77 -19.19 11.25
N ILE A 6 -20.53 -20.23 10.91
CA ILE A 6 -20.39 -20.93 9.62
C ILE A 6 -20.69 -19.99 8.45
N LEU A 7 -21.79 -19.22 8.47
CA LEU A 7 -22.11 -18.28 7.40
C LEU A 7 -21.05 -17.17 7.25
N PHE A 8 -20.52 -16.68 8.37
CA PHE A 8 -19.43 -15.69 8.38
C PHE A 8 -18.13 -16.26 7.81
N CYS A 9 -17.76 -17.48 8.21
CA CYS A 9 -16.62 -18.19 7.62
C CYS A 9 -16.83 -18.44 6.12
N ILE A 10 -18.03 -18.80 5.69
CA ILE A 10 -18.35 -18.97 4.26
C ILE A 10 -18.17 -17.65 3.52
N LEU A 11 -18.68 -16.53 4.05
CA LEU A 11 -18.53 -15.22 3.42
C LEU A 11 -17.06 -14.82 3.28
N LEU A 12 -16.27 -14.95 4.35
CA LEU A 12 -14.82 -14.70 4.34
C LEU A 12 -14.06 -15.59 3.34
N VAL A 13 -14.41 -16.88 3.27
CA VAL A 13 -13.79 -17.82 2.34
C VAL A 13 -14.22 -17.53 0.91
N SER A 14 -15.49 -17.16 0.67
CA SER A 14 -15.98 -16.83 -0.66
C SER A 14 -15.41 -15.51 -1.21
N SER A 15 -15.10 -14.52 -0.36
CA SER A 15 -14.37 -13.32 -0.79
C SER A 15 -12.91 -13.61 -1.13
N ALA A 16 -12.30 -14.64 -0.53
CA ALA A 16 -10.95 -15.08 -0.88
C ALA A 16 -10.90 -16.01 -2.11
N ALA A 17 -12.07 -16.44 -2.63
CA ALA A 17 -12.16 -17.45 -3.68
C ALA A 17 -12.36 -16.89 -5.10
N PHE A 18 -12.44 -15.56 -5.27
CA PHE A 18 -12.38 -14.94 -6.58
C PHE A 18 -10.94 -14.50 -6.82
N PRO A 19 -10.11 -15.29 -7.54
CA PRO A 19 -8.85 -14.76 -8.04
C PRO A 19 -9.21 -13.62 -8.98
N VAL A 20 -9.03 -12.39 -8.53
CA VAL A 20 -9.02 -11.24 -9.43
C VAL A 20 -7.79 -11.47 -10.29
N THR A 21 -8.00 -11.86 -11.55
CA THR A 21 -6.92 -11.92 -12.52
C THR A 21 -6.34 -10.51 -12.61
N GLN A 22 -5.17 -10.33 -12.02
CA GLN A 22 -4.53 -9.02 -11.95
C GLN A 22 -3.83 -8.77 -13.27
N SER A 23 -4.09 -7.60 -13.84
CA SER A 23 -3.54 -7.17 -15.12
C SER A 23 -3.13 -5.71 -15.04
N VAL A 24 -2.02 -5.36 -15.69
CA VAL A 24 -1.61 -3.97 -15.94
C VAL A 24 -1.48 -3.78 -17.45
N SER A 25 -2.10 -2.71 -17.97
CA SER A 25 -2.00 -2.38 -19.39
C SER A 25 -0.70 -1.66 -19.71
N GLY A 26 -0.22 -1.79 -20.96
CA GLY A 26 0.89 -1.01 -21.47
C GLY A 26 0.64 0.51 -21.39
N PHE A 27 1.68 1.32 -21.53
CA PHE A 27 1.51 2.77 -21.76
C PHE A 27 1.00 3.05 -23.17
N ASP A 28 0.23 4.13 -23.33
CA ASP A 28 -0.21 4.62 -24.63
C ASP A 28 0.84 5.56 -25.25
N ASN A 29 1.58 6.28 -24.41
CA ASN A 29 2.69 7.13 -24.81
C ASN A 29 3.86 7.06 -23.81
N PHE A 30 5.08 7.13 -24.32
CA PHE A 30 6.32 7.17 -23.52
C PHE A 30 6.26 8.21 -22.40
N LEU A 31 5.71 9.40 -22.66
CA LEU A 31 5.62 10.47 -21.66
C LEU A 31 4.60 10.20 -20.54
N ASP A 32 3.64 9.29 -20.75
CA ASP A 32 2.74 8.84 -19.67
C ASP A 32 3.47 7.97 -18.65
N TYR A 33 4.59 7.38 -19.07
CA TYR A 33 5.44 6.50 -18.28
C TYR A 33 6.69 7.20 -17.74
N ARG A 34 7.36 8.02 -18.56
CA ARG A 34 8.55 8.80 -18.21
C ARG A 34 8.51 10.19 -18.79
N GLU A 35 8.41 11.18 -17.92
CA GLU A 35 8.42 12.57 -18.37
C GLU A 35 9.83 13.11 -18.64
N THR A 36 9.91 14.17 -19.44
CA THR A 36 11.16 14.91 -19.66
C THR A 36 11.72 15.46 -18.35
N GLY A 37 13.00 15.22 -18.10
CA GLY A 37 13.70 15.59 -16.87
C GLY A 37 13.66 14.51 -15.79
N GLU A 38 12.85 13.44 -15.95
CA GLU A 38 12.82 12.35 -14.98
C GLU A 38 14.16 11.61 -14.95
N VAL A 39 14.70 11.49 -13.72
CA VAL A 39 15.92 10.75 -13.41
C VAL A 39 15.54 9.46 -12.69
N ARG A 40 16.12 8.36 -13.17
CA ARG A 40 16.13 7.07 -12.51
C ARG A 40 17.53 6.67 -12.10
N LEU A 41 17.66 6.18 -10.87
CA LEU A 41 18.93 5.66 -10.35
C LEU A 41 18.75 4.22 -9.91
N TRP A 42 19.57 3.35 -10.49
CA TRP A 42 19.66 1.95 -10.17
C TRP A 42 20.95 1.66 -9.41
N THR A 43 20.86 0.87 -8.35
CA THR A 43 22.01 0.31 -7.63
C THR A 43 22.15 -1.17 -7.91
N ILE A 44 23.37 -1.60 -8.23
CA ILE A 44 23.66 -2.97 -8.67
C ILE A 44 24.57 -3.63 -7.64
N ILE A 45 24.14 -4.80 -7.16
CA ILE A 45 24.75 -5.54 -6.05
C ILE A 45 25.10 -6.95 -6.52
N VAL A 46 26.32 -7.41 -6.23
CA VAL A 46 26.77 -8.79 -6.48
C VAL A 46 27.42 -9.32 -5.21
N ASN A 47 27.03 -10.52 -4.77
CA ASN A 47 27.55 -11.11 -3.52
C ASN A 47 27.48 -10.13 -2.34
N ASP A 48 26.34 -9.47 -2.17
CA ASP A 48 26.07 -8.46 -1.12
C ASP A 48 26.96 -7.20 -1.17
N SER A 49 27.72 -7.00 -2.26
CA SER A 49 28.57 -5.83 -2.47
C SER A 49 28.02 -4.95 -3.57
N VAL A 50 27.88 -3.64 -3.32
CA VAL A 50 27.49 -2.66 -4.33
C VAL A 50 28.60 -2.50 -5.36
N ILE A 51 28.42 -3.07 -6.54
CA ILE A 51 29.40 -3.01 -7.63
C ILE A 51 29.26 -1.75 -8.46
N GLY A 52 28.09 -1.11 -8.51
CA GLY A 52 27.89 0.00 -9.42
C GLY A 52 26.48 0.57 -9.46
N THR A 53 26.27 1.49 -10.40
CA THR A 53 24.99 2.17 -10.62
C THR A 53 24.70 2.38 -12.10
N LEU A 54 23.42 2.49 -12.43
CA LEU A 54 22.93 3.01 -13.70
C LEU A 54 22.07 4.23 -13.44
N ARG A 55 22.48 5.38 -13.99
CA ARG A 55 21.68 6.62 -13.97
C ARG A 55 21.09 6.87 -15.34
N SER A 56 19.77 6.93 -15.43
CA SER A 56 19.01 7.16 -16.67
C SER A 56 18.22 8.46 -16.57
N THR A 57 18.29 9.33 -17.57
CA THR A 57 17.61 10.63 -17.58
C THR A 57 16.94 10.88 -18.92
N VAL A 58 15.65 11.21 -18.94
CA VAL A 58 14.99 11.66 -20.18
C VAL A 58 15.37 13.12 -20.42
N THR A 59 16.19 13.40 -21.43
CA THR A 59 16.79 14.74 -21.61
C THR A 59 16.06 15.62 -22.62
N GLY A 60 15.30 15.04 -23.55
CA GLY A 60 14.56 15.82 -24.53
C GLY A 60 13.95 15.00 -25.65
N THR A 61 13.62 15.70 -26.73
CA THR A 61 13.10 15.11 -27.97
C THR A 61 14.16 15.08 -29.05
N VAL A 62 14.06 14.12 -29.98
CA VAL A 62 14.97 13.96 -31.12
C VAL A 62 14.16 13.66 -32.38
N GLN A 63 14.72 13.94 -33.55
CA GLN A 63 14.17 13.52 -34.83
C GLN A 63 15.22 12.73 -35.61
N ILE A 64 14.95 11.45 -35.88
CA ILE A 64 15.84 10.54 -36.62
C ILE A 64 15.04 9.98 -37.80
N ASP A 65 15.56 10.15 -39.01
CA ASP A 65 14.89 9.72 -40.26
C ASP A 65 13.44 10.21 -40.39
N GLY A 66 13.19 11.45 -39.94
CA GLY A 66 11.86 12.07 -39.95
C GLY A 66 10.92 11.58 -38.83
N ILE A 67 11.30 10.60 -38.03
CA ILE A 67 10.52 10.07 -36.91
C ILE A 67 10.88 10.83 -35.64
N SER A 68 9.87 11.39 -34.97
CA SER A 68 10.04 12.04 -33.67
C SER A 68 10.17 11.00 -32.55
N GLY A 69 11.03 11.30 -31.59
CA GLY A 69 11.28 10.44 -30.44
C GLY A 69 11.85 11.21 -29.25
N TYR A 70 12.37 10.46 -28.29
CA TYR A 70 12.93 10.93 -27.03
C TYR A 70 14.36 10.44 -26.86
N THR A 71 15.17 11.25 -26.19
CA THR A 71 16.54 10.90 -25.81
C THR A 71 16.58 10.52 -24.34
N ILE A 72 17.13 9.34 -24.06
CA ILE A 72 17.41 8.83 -22.72
C ILE A 72 18.93 8.79 -22.56
N GLU A 73 19.47 9.67 -21.71
CA GLU A 73 20.88 9.65 -21.34
C GLU A 73 21.11 8.65 -20.20
N GLU A 74 21.95 7.66 -20.45
CA GLU A 74 22.26 6.58 -19.53
C GLU A 74 23.75 6.60 -19.17
N LYS A 75 24.06 6.48 -17.89
CA LYS A 75 25.43 6.38 -17.36
C LYS A 75 25.54 5.16 -16.48
N LEU A 76 26.16 4.11 -17.01
CA LEU A 76 26.43 2.85 -16.31
C LEU A 76 27.87 2.86 -15.79
N ASN A 77 28.05 2.64 -14.49
CA ASN A 77 29.36 2.50 -13.87
C ASN A 77 29.38 1.23 -13.04
N LEU A 78 30.21 0.26 -13.41
CA LEU A 78 30.36 -1.03 -12.73
C LEU A 78 31.84 -1.27 -12.38
N ASP A 79 32.08 -1.69 -11.14
CA ASP A 79 33.38 -2.09 -10.62
C ASP A 79 33.30 -3.49 -10.01
N PHE A 80 33.57 -4.50 -10.84
CA PHE A 80 33.55 -5.90 -10.41
C PHE A 80 34.78 -6.27 -9.58
N ASN A 81 35.77 -5.39 -9.40
CA ASN A 81 36.87 -5.67 -8.47
C ASN A 81 36.33 -5.88 -7.05
N LYS A 82 35.22 -5.20 -6.72
CA LYS A 82 34.51 -5.34 -5.44
C LYS A 82 33.91 -6.72 -5.23
N SER A 83 33.68 -7.50 -6.29
CA SER A 83 33.24 -8.90 -6.24
C SER A 83 34.36 -9.88 -6.61
N GLY A 84 35.62 -9.42 -6.69
CA GLY A 84 36.79 -10.27 -6.93
C GLY A 84 37.13 -10.51 -8.40
N THR A 85 36.45 -9.86 -9.36
CA THR A 85 36.75 -9.97 -10.79
C THR A 85 37.44 -8.71 -11.29
N PRO A 86 38.62 -8.78 -11.95
CA PRO A 86 39.38 -7.61 -12.39
C PRO A 86 38.77 -6.94 -13.63
N LEU A 87 37.58 -6.34 -13.47
CA LEU A 87 36.81 -5.72 -14.53
C LEU A 87 36.15 -4.42 -14.04
N THR A 88 36.43 -3.32 -14.73
CA THR A 88 35.70 -2.06 -14.60
C THR A 88 35.05 -1.69 -15.93
N MET A 89 33.84 -1.15 -15.86
CA MET A 89 33.04 -0.75 -17.01
C MET A 89 32.42 0.61 -16.70
N ASN A 90 32.68 1.58 -17.57
CA ASN A 90 32.02 2.88 -17.55
C ASN A 90 31.44 3.13 -18.93
N ILE A 91 30.13 3.23 -19.05
CA ILE A 91 29.43 3.42 -20.31
C ILE A 91 28.55 4.65 -20.22
N SER A 92 28.64 5.52 -21.22
CA SER A 92 27.70 6.62 -21.45
C SER A 92 26.92 6.29 -22.72
N ASN A 93 25.59 6.31 -22.68
CA ASN A 93 24.74 6.06 -23.83
C ASN A 93 23.71 7.19 -23.99
N GLU A 94 23.48 7.61 -25.22
CA GLU A 94 22.29 8.35 -25.63
C GLU A 94 21.38 7.35 -26.37
N HIS A 95 20.37 6.83 -25.67
CA HIS A 95 19.41 5.90 -26.22
C HIS A 95 18.22 6.67 -26.82
N TYR A 96 17.90 6.43 -28.09
CA TYR A 96 16.83 7.14 -28.79
C TYR A 96 15.63 6.22 -29.01
N VAL A 97 14.43 6.65 -28.59
CA VAL A 97 13.20 5.85 -28.69
C VAL A 97 12.03 6.64 -29.27
N THR A 98 11.10 5.96 -29.91
CA THR A 98 9.82 6.54 -30.36
C THR A 98 8.88 6.80 -29.17
N ALA A 99 7.72 7.41 -29.43
CA ALA A 99 6.66 7.55 -28.44
C ALA A 99 6.07 6.22 -27.95
N ASP A 100 6.22 5.14 -28.73
CA ASP A 100 5.78 3.80 -28.36
C ASP A 100 6.90 2.99 -27.68
N GLY A 101 8.08 3.59 -27.48
CA GLY A 101 9.25 2.95 -26.86
C GLY A 101 10.15 2.15 -27.81
N PHE A 102 9.81 2.05 -29.10
CA PHE A 102 10.66 1.37 -30.10
C PHE A 102 11.97 2.13 -30.35
N ILE A 103 13.06 1.41 -30.59
CA ILE A 103 14.39 2.01 -30.79
C ILE A 103 14.46 2.81 -32.11
N LEU A 104 15.08 3.98 -32.03
CA LEU A 104 15.51 4.84 -33.13
C LEU A 104 17.03 4.85 -33.32
N GLY A 105 17.80 4.50 -32.29
CA GLY A 105 19.25 4.39 -32.36
C GLY A 105 19.92 4.46 -31.00
N ASP A 106 21.24 4.36 -31.01
CA ASP A 106 22.10 4.48 -29.83
C ASP A 106 23.39 5.19 -30.18
N LYS A 107 23.87 6.00 -29.25
CA LYS A 107 25.21 6.60 -29.30
C LYS A 107 25.92 6.35 -27.99
N MET A 108 26.80 5.36 -28.00
CA MET A 108 27.43 4.79 -26.83
C MET A 108 28.95 5.02 -26.83
N GLU A 109 29.49 5.40 -25.69
CA GLU A 109 30.92 5.42 -25.40
C GLU A 109 31.21 4.42 -24.27
N LEU A 110 32.00 3.40 -24.58
CA LEU A 110 32.36 2.33 -23.65
C LEU A 110 33.80 2.51 -23.20
N ASN A 111 34.04 2.39 -21.90
CA ASN A 111 35.37 2.26 -21.33
C ASN A 111 35.44 1.03 -20.43
N ILE A 112 36.01 -0.05 -20.97
CA ILE A 112 36.14 -1.34 -20.28
C ILE A 112 37.62 -1.58 -20.01
N ASN A 113 38.02 -1.64 -18.74
CA ASN A 113 39.43 -1.80 -18.34
C ASN A 113 40.41 -0.83 -19.04
N GLY A 114 39.97 0.41 -19.32
CA GLY A 114 40.77 1.43 -19.99
C GLY A 114 40.74 1.37 -21.53
N GLN A 115 40.12 0.34 -22.12
CA GLN A 115 39.88 0.27 -23.56
C GLN A 115 38.64 1.07 -23.92
N GLN A 116 38.80 2.04 -24.81
CA GLN A 116 37.72 2.91 -25.26
C GLN A 116 37.17 2.43 -26.61
N GLU A 117 35.86 2.21 -26.65
CA GLU A 117 35.09 1.89 -27.84
C GLU A 117 33.92 2.85 -27.97
N LYS A 118 33.42 3.03 -29.20
CA LYS A 118 32.28 3.88 -29.52
C LYS A 118 31.33 3.13 -30.43
N LEU A 119 30.04 3.34 -30.25
CA LEU A 119 28.98 2.89 -31.14
C LEU A 119 28.10 4.10 -31.44
N ASP A 120 27.74 4.29 -32.70
CA ASP A 120 26.83 5.33 -33.14
C ASP A 120 26.00 4.73 -34.27
N MET A 121 24.78 4.32 -33.93
CA MET A 121 23.85 3.61 -34.80
C MET A 121 22.53 4.37 -34.82
N GLN A 122 22.02 4.70 -36.00
CA GLN A 122 20.76 5.41 -36.15
C GLN A 122 19.87 4.71 -37.17
N ARG A 123 18.57 4.82 -36.94
CA ARG A 123 17.57 4.28 -37.84
C ARG A 123 17.59 5.02 -39.18
N LYS A 124 17.43 4.23 -40.24
CA LYS A 124 17.22 4.69 -41.60
C LYS A 124 16.38 3.65 -42.33
N ALA A 125 15.12 3.99 -42.54
CA ALA A 125 14.07 3.09 -43.01
C ALA A 125 13.94 1.82 -42.15
N ASP A 126 14.28 0.66 -42.71
CA ASP A 126 14.20 -0.69 -42.15
C ASP A 126 15.55 -1.20 -41.61
N LYS A 127 16.49 -0.29 -41.36
CA LYS A 127 17.83 -0.60 -40.89
C LYS A 127 18.29 0.33 -39.78
N LEU A 128 19.21 -0.17 -38.97
CA LEU A 128 20.10 0.65 -38.16
C LEU A 128 21.43 0.74 -38.91
N GLU A 129 21.85 1.96 -39.27
CA GLU A 129 23.11 2.25 -39.96
C GLU A 129 24.00 3.13 -39.10
N GLY A 130 25.31 2.92 -39.19
CA GLY A 130 26.25 3.65 -38.36
C GLY A 130 27.63 3.02 -38.31
N TYR A 131 28.28 3.10 -37.16
CA TYR A 131 29.59 2.49 -36.96
C TYR A 131 29.83 2.06 -35.53
N ILE A 132 30.79 1.15 -35.39
CA ILE A 132 31.42 0.80 -34.11
C ILE A 132 32.93 1.05 -34.20
N THR A 133 33.60 1.30 -33.07
CA THR A 133 35.06 1.29 -33.01
C THR A 133 35.54 0.03 -32.28
N ARG A 134 36.52 -0.68 -32.87
CA ARG A 134 37.18 -1.83 -32.25
C ARG A 134 38.68 -1.67 -32.37
N GLY A 135 39.39 -1.71 -31.24
CA GLY A 135 40.84 -1.45 -31.23
C GLY A 135 41.23 -0.09 -31.84
N GLY A 136 40.37 0.92 -31.70
CA GLY A 136 40.56 2.26 -32.27
C GLY A 136 40.21 2.41 -33.77
N GLN A 137 39.83 1.34 -34.46
CA GLN A 137 39.40 1.40 -35.86
C GLN A 137 37.89 1.53 -35.96
N LYS A 138 37.42 2.49 -36.76
CA LYS A 138 36.01 2.65 -37.11
C LYS A 138 35.61 1.61 -38.15
N ILE A 139 34.53 0.88 -37.88
CA ILE A 139 33.95 -0.17 -38.72
C ILE A 139 32.50 0.20 -38.96
N ASP A 140 32.16 0.51 -40.20
CA ASP A 140 30.77 0.82 -40.57
C ASP A 140 29.89 -0.43 -40.44
N GLN A 141 28.67 -0.24 -39.96
CA GLN A 141 27.69 -1.29 -39.70
C GLN A 141 26.34 -0.92 -40.31
N SER A 142 25.63 -1.95 -40.77
CA SER A 142 24.27 -1.84 -41.28
C SER A 142 23.54 -3.13 -40.93
N VAL A 143 22.52 -3.02 -40.08
CA VAL A 143 21.76 -4.17 -39.56
C VAL A 143 20.30 -3.98 -39.95
N LEU A 144 19.70 -5.01 -40.55
CA LEU A 144 18.25 -5.04 -40.78
C LEU A 144 17.53 -5.05 -39.44
N PHE A 145 16.52 -4.20 -39.29
CA PHE A 145 15.87 -3.95 -38.01
C PHE A 145 14.35 -3.79 -38.19
N ASP A 146 13.57 -4.41 -37.31
CA ASP A 146 12.12 -4.24 -37.29
C ASP A 146 11.78 -2.83 -36.80
N PRO A 147 11.10 -1.99 -37.60
CA PRO A 147 10.56 -0.69 -37.18
C PRO A 147 9.94 -0.58 -35.78
N ASN A 148 9.37 -1.68 -35.28
CA ASN A 148 8.67 -1.77 -34.00
C ASN A 148 9.45 -2.60 -32.96
N GLY A 149 10.75 -2.83 -33.17
CA GLY A 149 11.59 -3.54 -32.23
C GLY A 149 11.95 -2.70 -31.01
N PHE A 150 12.12 -3.36 -29.87
CA PHE A 150 12.77 -2.79 -28.70
C PHE A 150 14.26 -3.14 -28.69
N SER A 151 15.03 -2.41 -27.90
CA SER A 151 16.40 -2.78 -27.57
C SER A 151 16.58 -2.92 -26.07
N ILE A 152 17.37 -3.89 -25.67
CA ILE A 152 17.72 -4.11 -24.26
C ILE A 152 19.20 -4.47 -24.20
N GLU A 153 19.96 -3.70 -23.43
CA GLU A 153 21.35 -4.00 -23.13
C GLU A 153 21.57 -4.68 -21.79
N ASN A 154 22.71 -5.38 -21.69
CA ASN A 154 23.13 -5.98 -20.43
C ASN A 154 23.34 -4.90 -19.37
N TYR A 155 22.68 -5.07 -18.22
CA TYR A 155 22.68 -4.14 -17.08
C TYR A 155 21.94 -2.81 -17.32
N TYR A 156 21.22 -2.64 -18.43
CA TYR A 156 20.37 -1.48 -18.73
C TYR A 156 18.92 -1.76 -18.30
N TYR A 157 18.68 -1.74 -17.00
CA TYR A 157 17.39 -2.12 -16.42
C TYR A 157 16.25 -1.15 -16.77
N ASP A 158 16.55 0.10 -17.11
CA ASP A 158 15.54 1.05 -17.58
C ASP A 158 15.06 0.76 -19.00
N GLN A 159 15.88 0.12 -19.85
CA GLN A 159 15.46 -0.39 -21.16
C GLN A 159 14.55 -1.61 -21.02
N LEU A 160 14.89 -2.54 -20.11
CA LEU A 160 13.99 -3.65 -19.75
C LEU A 160 12.67 -3.14 -19.16
N GLU A 161 12.73 -2.10 -18.32
CA GLU A 161 11.54 -1.46 -17.79
C GLU A 161 10.69 -0.83 -18.90
N LEU A 162 11.30 -0.08 -19.82
CA LEU A 162 10.59 0.50 -20.98
C LEU A 162 9.87 -0.58 -21.79
N TYR A 163 10.57 -1.69 -22.07
CA TYR A 163 10.00 -2.85 -22.75
C TYR A 163 8.78 -3.40 -22.01
N LEU A 164 8.90 -3.68 -20.71
CA LEU A 164 7.81 -4.22 -19.89
C LEU A 164 6.63 -3.25 -19.79
N SER A 165 6.90 -1.95 -19.67
CA SER A 165 5.88 -0.91 -19.58
C SER A 165 5.08 -0.71 -20.85
N ALA A 166 5.59 -1.12 -22.01
CA ALA A 166 4.85 -1.12 -23.27
C ALA A 166 3.92 -2.34 -23.42
N GLN A 167 4.10 -3.38 -22.61
CA GLN A 167 3.34 -4.62 -22.69
C GLN A 167 2.11 -4.58 -21.78
N THR A 168 1.06 -5.31 -22.17
CA THR A 168 0.00 -5.68 -21.22
C THR A 168 0.43 -6.93 -20.49
N LEU A 169 0.51 -6.87 -19.16
CA LEU A 169 0.96 -7.98 -18.33
C LEU A 169 -0.22 -8.51 -17.52
N THR A 170 -0.51 -9.80 -17.69
CA THR A 170 -1.51 -10.52 -16.89
C THR A 170 -0.86 -11.71 -16.21
N ILE A 171 -1.22 -12.01 -14.96
CA ILE A 171 -0.73 -13.22 -14.28
C ILE A 171 -1.12 -14.45 -15.12
N GLY A 172 -0.11 -15.27 -15.46
CA GLY A 172 -0.23 -16.45 -16.31
C GLY A 172 0.15 -16.24 -17.78
N ASP A 173 0.43 -15.01 -18.21
CA ASP A 173 0.85 -14.72 -19.58
C ASP A 173 2.30 -15.14 -19.84
N ASN A 174 2.57 -15.56 -21.08
CA ASN A 174 3.92 -15.74 -21.60
C ASN A 174 4.30 -14.51 -22.43
N ILE A 175 5.52 -14.02 -22.22
CA ILE A 175 6.14 -12.94 -22.99
C ILE A 175 7.09 -13.60 -23.98
N LEU A 176 6.77 -13.53 -25.27
CA LEU A 176 7.55 -14.13 -26.35
C LEU A 176 7.85 -13.07 -27.41
N ASP A 177 9.09 -12.62 -27.47
CA ASP A 177 9.49 -11.50 -28.33
C ASP A 177 10.97 -11.56 -28.73
N SER A 178 11.46 -10.57 -29.47
CA SER A 178 12.87 -10.38 -29.77
C SER A 178 13.29 -8.94 -29.54
N VAL A 179 14.47 -8.75 -28.98
CA VAL A 179 15.04 -7.42 -28.72
C VAL A 179 16.39 -7.28 -29.38
N TYR A 180 16.68 -6.08 -29.88
CA TYR A 180 17.99 -5.75 -30.43
C TYR A 180 18.99 -5.43 -29.31
N MET A 181 20.22 -5.92 -29.43
CA MET A 181 21.29 -5.67 -28.46
C MET A 181 22.44 -4.88 -29.15
N PRO A 182 22.40 -3.53 -29.12
CA PRO A 182 23.34 -2.64 -29.81
C PRO A 182 24.83 -3.02 -29.71
N GLN A 183 25.39 -3.22 -28.52
CA GLN A 183 26.79 -3.57 -28.27
C GLN A 183 27.22 -4.84 -29.02
N SER A 184 26.34 -5.83 -29.08
CA SER A 184 26.60 -7.10 -29.77
C SER A 184 26.25 -7.06 -31.26
N MET A 185 25.42 -6.10 -31.68
CA MET A 185 24.81 -6.00 -33.01
C MET A 185 24.01 -7.25 -33.38
N THR A 186 23.33 -7.86 -32.40
CA THR A 186 22.52 -9.08 -32.59
C THR A 186 21.11 -8.91 -32.04
N PHE A 187 20.21 -9.79 -32.47
CA PHE A 187 18.88 -9.94 -31.88
C PHE A 187 18.89 -11.09 -30.89
N SER A 188 18.26 -10.86 -29.76
CA SER A 188 18.10 -11.83 -28.68
C SER A 188 16.63 -12.15 -28.50
N TYR A 189 16.32 -13.42 -28.30
CA TYR A 189 14.97 -13.84 -27.96
C TYR A 189 14.66 -13.50 -26.50
N VAL A 190 13.45 -13.04 -26.25
CA VAL A 190 12.91 -12.78 -24.91
C VAL A 190 11.84 -13.80 -24.64
N ASN A 191 12.04 -14.57 -23.59
CA ASN A 191 11.08 -15.58 -23.12
C ASN A 191 10.84 -15.40 -21.63
N GLY A 192 9.69 -14.83 -21.28
CA GLY A 192 9.29 -14.57 -19.90
C GLY A 192 7.93 -15.18 -19.56
N PHE A 193 7.69 -15.40 -18.27
CA PHE A 193 6.40 -15.85 -17.73
C PHE A 193 5.99 -14.96 -16.56
N VAL A 194 4.80 -14.34 -16.65
CA VAL A 194 4.24 -13.51 -15.56
C VAL A 194 3.68 -14.46 -14.50
N ARG A 195 4.52 -14.86 -13.55
CA ARG A 195 4.22 -15.95 -12.61
C ARG A 195 3.15 -15.58 -11.59
N ASP A 196 3.24 -14.40 -11.01
CA ASP A 196 2.48 -14.03 -9.82
C ASP A 196 2.33 -12.51 -9.66
N PHE A 197 1.53 -12.09 -8.68
CA PHE A 197 1.54 -10.73 -8.13
C PHE A 197 1.71 -10.81 -6.62
N ASP A 198 2.86 -10.37 -6.13
CA ASP A 198 3.28 -10.60 -4.76
C ASP A 198 3.80 -9.32 -4.10
N ASN A 199 3.81 -9.31 -2.77
CA ASN A 199 4.35 -8.21 -1.99
C ASN A 199 5.84 -8.44 -1.72
N ILE A 200 6.68 -7.73 -2.46
CA ILE A 200 8.12 -7.96 -2.53
C ILE A 200 8.85 -6.95 -1.66
N GLN A 201 9.79 -7.45 -0.88
CA GLN A 201 10.73 -6.61 -0.15
C GLN A 201 11.77 -6.03 -1.13
N LEU A 202 11.74 -4.71 -1.27
CA LEU A 202 12.69 -3.91 -2.03
C LEU A 202 13.90 -3.52 -1.17
N PHE A 203 14.80 -2.75 -1.76
CA PHE A 203 15.92 -2.17 -1.04
C PHE A 203 15.45 -1.33 0.15
N ASN A 204 16.20 -1.33 1.26
CA ASN A 204 15.86 -0.64 2.51
C ASN A 204 14.54 -1.05 3.19
N GLN A 205 14.10 -2.30 3.04
CA GLN A 205 12.91 -2.85 3.71
C GLN A 205 11.58 -2.18 3.32
N VAL A 206 11.56 -1.46 2.20
CA VAL A 206 10.31 -0.99 1.59
C VAL A 206 9.63 -2.20 0.96
N PHE A 207 8.33 -2.37 1.17
CA PHE A 207 7.54 -3.40 0.49
C PHE A 207 6.72 -2.76 -0.62
N ASP A 208 6.66 -3.42 -1.76
CA ASP A 208 5.77 -3.02 -2.85
C ASP A 208 5.13 -4.23 -3.53
N SER A 209 3.95 -4.01 -4.10
CA SER A 209 3.18 -5.04 -4.79
C SER A 209 3.61 -5.10 -6.25
N CYS A 210 4.17 -6.23 -6.67
CA CYS A 210 4.82 -6.39 -7.95
C CYS A 210 4.29 -7.62 -8.69
N PHE A 211 4.08 -7.49 -9.99
CA PHE A 211 4.13 -8.60 -10.91
C PHE A 211 5.52 -9.23 -10.86
N VAL A 212 5.56 -10.55 -10.66
CA VAL A 212 6.81 -11.33 -10.64
C VAL A 212 6.94 -12.02 -11.99
N ILE A 213 7.94 -11.60 -12.77
CA ILE A 213 8.15 -12.05 -14.15
C ILE A 213 9.44 -12.84 -14.20
N GLU A 214 9.35 -14.12 -14.57
CA GLU A 214 10.51 -15.01 -14.69
C GLU A 214 10.94 -15.11 -16.15
N PHE A 215 12.12 -14.59 -16.46
CA PHE A 215 12.74 -14.69 -17.78
C PHE A 215 13.69 -15.88 -17.83
N THR A 216 13.64 -16.60 -18.95
CA THR A 216 14.58 -17.67 -19.29
C THR A 216 15.57 -17.24 -20.38
N GLU A 217 15.19 -16.28 -21.22
CA GLU A 217 16.01 -15.72 -22.30
C GLU A 217 15.88 -14.19 -22.35
N PRO A 218 16.94 -13.44 -22.75
CA PRO A 218 18.27 -13.95 -23.12
C PRO A 218 19.13 -14.36 -21.92
N LEU A 219 18.70 -14.01 -20.72
CA LEU A 219 19.35 -14.34 -19.47
C LEU A 219 18.30 -14.75 -18.44
N GLY A 220 18.60 -15.81 -17.67
CA GLY A 220 17.75 -16.23 -16.56
C GLY A 220 17.69 -15.15 -15.47
N MET A 221 16.54 -14.49 -15.32
CA MET A 221 16.33 -13.41 -14.33
C MET A 221 14.89 -13.36 -13.84
N ILE A 222 14.68 -12.71 -12.69
CA ILE A 222 13.37 -12.45 -12.10
C ILE A 222 13.20 -10.94 -12.01
N ALA A 223 12.23 -10.41 -12.72
CA ALA A 223 11.88 -8.99 -12.73
C ALA A 223 10.66 -8.75 -11.84
N TYR A 224 10.70 -7.66 -11.06
CA TYR A 224 9.61 -7.25 -10.17
C TYR A 224 9.06 -5.92 -10.65
N PHE A 225 7.86 -5.96 -11.21
CA PHE A 225 7.25 -4.85 -11.96
C PHE A 225 5.95 -4.40 -11.29
N THR A 226 5.81 -3.12 -10.94
CA THR A 226 4.69 -2.58 -10.17
C THR A 226 3.50 -2.20 -11.07
N GLU A 227 2.33 -1.99 -10.46
CA GLU A 227 1.11 -1.54 -11.18
C GLU A 227 1.26 -0.13 -11.78
N ASP A 228 2.13 0.71 -11.23
CA ASP A 228 2.47 2.03 -11.79
C ASP A 228 3.57 1.97 -12.87
N LYS A 229 3.76 0.78 -13.45
CA LYS A 229 4.63 0.48 -14.59
C LYS A 229 6.10 0.73 -14.31
N LYS A 230 6.57 0.34 -13.11
CA LYS A 230 7.98 0.46 -12.72
C LYS A 230 8.62 -0.88 -12.45
N LEU A 231 9.78 -1.10 -13.03
CA LEU A 231 10.64 -2.21 -12.66
C LEU A 231 11.39 -1.76 -11.41
N VAL A 232 11.06 -2.33 -10.25
CA VAL A 232 11.63 -1.87 -8.97
C VAL A 232 12.82 -2.72 -8.53
N LYS A 233 12.91 -3.94 -9.05
CA LYS A 233 13.96 -4.89 -8.73
C LYS A 233 14.18 -5.90 -9.86
N VAL A 234 15.42 -6.34 -10.03
CA VAL A 234 15.79 -7.48 -10.88
C VAL A 234 16.74 -8.39 -10.10
N ASP A 235 16.44 -9.69 -10.04
CA ASP A 235 17.33 -10.73 -9.51
C ASP A 235 17.88 -11.57 -10.68
N ILE A 236 19.20 -11.81 -10.70
CA ILE A 236 19.86 -12.71 -11.66
C ILE A 236 20.55 -13.82 -10.84
N PRO A 237 19.82 -14.91 -10.49
CA PRO A 237 20.28 -15.87 -9.50
C PRO A 237 21.62 -16.53 -9.85
N ASN A 238 21.82 -16.86 -11.13
CA ASN A 238 23.04 -17.52 -11.61
C ASN A 238 24.31 -16.65 -11.47
N GLN A 239 24.15 -15.34 -11.31
CA GLN A 239 25.26 -14.39 -11.10
C GLN A 239 25.32 -13.87 -9.67
N ASN A 240 24.41 -14.33 -8.79
CA ASN A 240 24.16 -13.73 -7.47
C ASN A 240 24.10 -12.19 -7.52
N LEU A 241 23.45 -11.68 -8.57
CA LEU A 241 23.32 -10.27 -8.86
C LEU A 241 21.90 -9.80 -8.56
N LYS A 242 21.78 -8.61 -7.99
CA LYS A 242 20.51 -7.90 -7.77
C LYS A 242 20.65 -6.45 -8.22
N ALA A 243 19.61 -5.91 -8.84
CA ALA A 243 19.51 -4.49 -9.14
C ALA A 243 18.25 -3.92 -8.53
N TYR A 244 18.34 -2.74 -7.94
CA TYR A 244 17.23 -2.05 -7.29
C TYR A 244 17.08 -0.65 -7.86
N LEU A 245 15.83 -0.24 -8.09
CA LEU A 245 15.49 1.13 -8.46
C LEU A 245 15.41 1.99 -7.18
N ASP A 246 16.44 2.79 -6.94
CA ASP A 246 16.59 3.58 -5.71
C ASP A 246 15.86 4.93 -5.78
N VAL A 247 15.82 5.54 -6.96
CA VAL A 247 15.28 6.88 -7.16
C VAL A 247 14.48 6.94 -8.44
N VAL A 248 13.27 7.50 -8.37
CA VAL A 248 12.46 7.95 -9.52
C VAL A 248 11.98 9.35 -9.18
N GLN A 249 12.56 10.37 -9.81
CA GLN A 249 12.16 11.75 -9.54
C GLN A 249 12.48 12.66 -10.71
N ASN A 250 11.67 13.70 -10.89
CA ASN A 250 12.01 14.85 -11.72
C ASN A 250 12.61 15.94 -10.82
N PRO A 251 13.93 16.23 -10.91
CA PRO A 251 14.58 17.18 -10.00
C PRO A 251 13.97 18.58 -10.01
N GLU A 252 13.46 19.04 -11.16
CA GLU A 252 12.81 20.35 -11.27
C GLU A 252 11.46 20.35 -10.56
N LYS A 253 10.64 19.30 -10.71
CA LYS A 253 9.38 19.18 -9.96
C LYS A 253 9.60 19.08 -8.46
N VAL A 254 10.58 18.28 -8.02
CA VAL A 254 10.91 18.19 -6.58
C VAL A 254 11.31 19.56 -6.04
N LYS A 255 12.05 20.35 -6.82
CA LYS A 255 12.42 21.71 -6.43
C LYS A 255 11.19 22.62 -6.36
N GLU A 256 10.29 22.57 -7.33
CA GLU A 256 9.02 23.31 -7.35
C GLU A 256 8.12 22.94 -6.15
N GLU A 257 7.96 21.64 -5.86
CA GLU A 257 7.21 21.15 -4.71
C GLU A 257 7.82 21.61 -3.38
N LEU A 258 9.15 21.58 -3.26
CA LEU A 258 9.84 22.08 -2.06
C LEU A 258 9.68 23.59 -1.89
N GLU A 259 9.67 24.36 -2.98
CA GLU A 259 9.38 25.80 -2.95
C GLU A 259 7.94 26.07 -2.55
N GLN A 260 6.98 25.29 -3.07
CA GLN A 260 5.57 25.38 -2.70
C GLN A 260 5.37 25.01 -1.22
N ILE A 261 5.94 23.92 -0.72
CA ILE A 261 5.86 23.53 0.69
C ILE A 261 6.48 24.60 1.59
N LYS A 262 7.59 25.23 1.17
CA LYS A 262 8.19 26.34 1.93
C LYS A 262 7.24 27.54 1.99
N LYS A 263 6.58 27.87 0.87
CA LYS A 263 5.60 28.94 0.79
C LYS A 263 4.36 28.63 1.64
N GLU A 264 3.80 27.43 1.52
CA GLU A 264 2.67 26.96 2.33
C GLU A 264 3.02 26.94 3.81
N LYS A 265 4.21 26.47 4.21
CA LYS A 265 4.65 26.53 5.62
C LYS A 265 4.82 27.96 6.11
N ALA A 266 5.32 28.88 5.27
CA ALA A 266 5.45 30.30 5.62
C ALA A 266 4.07 30.95 5.80
N GLU A 267 3.10 30.61 4.93
CA GLU A 267 1.71 31.05 5.06
C GLU A 267 1.02 30.41 6.27
N GLN A 268 1.24 29.12 6.52
CA GLN A 268 0.68 28.37 7.64
C GLN A 268 1.24 28.82 9.00
N THR A 269 2.52 29.22 9.08
CA THR A 269 3.09 29.82 10.31
C THR A 269 2.54 31.22 10.60
N SER A 270 1.99 31.92 9.61
CA SER A 270 1.22 33.16 9.84
C SER A 270 -0.25 32.93 10.21
N SER A 271 -0.72 31.67 10.17
CA SER A 271 -2.10 31.25 10.38
C SER A 271 -2.33 30.61 11.77
N PHE A 272 -1.88 31.30 12.83
CA PHE A 272 -2.33 30.95 14.19
C PHE A 272 -3.85 31.19 14.38
N PHE A 273 -4.48 31.91 13.44
CA PHE A 273 -5.90 32.25 13.42
C PHE A 273 -6.83 31.29 12.63
N GLU A 274 -6.33 30.25 11.92
CA GLU A 274 -7.24 29.25 11.28
C GLU A 274 -7.70 28.10 12.19
N THR A 275 -7.30 28.10 13.47
CA THR A 275 -7.82 27.22 14.51
C THR A 275 -9.36 27.30 14.62
N GLU A 276 -9.97 28.43 14.27
CA GLU A 276 -11.43 28.60 14.26
C GLU A 276 -12.13 27.80 13.14
N LYS A 277 -11.54 27.70 11.94
CA LYS A 277 -12.12 26.93 10.83
C LYS A 277 -12.02 25.42 11.09
N SER A 278 -10.94 24.94 11.71
CA SER A 278 -10.79 23.52 12.06
C SER A 278 -11.71 23.10 13.20
N PHE A 279 -12.02 24.01 14.13
CA PHE A 279 -12.96 23.76 15.20
C PHE A 279 -14.41 23.64 14.69
N GLY A 280 -14.86 24.56 13.82
CA GLY A 280 -16.19 24.49 13.20
C GLY A 280 -16.38 23.21 12.38
N ALA A 281 -15.35 22.80 11.66
CA ALA A 281 -15.24 21.51 10.99
C ALA A 281 -15.45 20.33 11.96
N MET A 282 -14.68 20.27 13.05
CA MET A 282 -14.79 19.22 14.06
C MET A 282 -16.20 19.14 14.69
N ILE A 283 -16.86 20.28 14.89
CA ILE A 283 -18.24 20.32 15.38
C ILE A 283 -19.18 19.60 14.40
N GLY A 284 -19.06 19.88 13.10
CA GLY A 284 -19.87 19.23 12.06
C GLY A 284 -19.70 17.71 12.04
N VAL A 285 -18.45 17.24 12.13
CA VAL A 285 -18.13 15.79 12.21
C VAL A 285 -18.75 15.15 13.44
N THR A 286 -18.53 15.79 14.58
CA THR A 286 -19.02 15.32 15.88
C THR A 286 -20.55 15.22 15.87
N PHE A 287 -21.23 16.19 15.26
CA PHE A 287 -22.69 16.17 15.11
C PHE A 287 -23.17 14.96 14.30
N ILE A 288 -22.51 14.62 13.19
CA ILE A 288 -22.86 13.44 12.37
C ILE A 288 -22.66 12.14 13.16
N TYR A 289 -21.55 12.01 13.90
CA TYR A 289 -21.33 10.82 14.74
C TYR A 289 -22.33 10.71 15.90
N ILE A 290 -22.71 11.84 16.51
CA ILE A 290 -23.81 11.88 17.48
C ILE A 290 -25.11 11.38 16.83
N LEU A 291 -25.42 11.76 15.59
CA LEU A 291 -26.60 11.26 14.87
C LEU A 291 -26.56 9.74 14.70
N PHE A 292 -25.43 9.16 14.31
CA PHE A 292 -25.26 7.70 14.27
C PHE A 292 -25.46 7.04 15.64
N GLY A 293 -24.95 7.67 16.70
CA GLY A 293 -25.20 7.25 18.08
C GLY A 293 -26.69 7.24 18.43
N ILE A 294 -27.42 8.31 18.10
CA ILE A 294 -28.86 8.44 18.32
C ILE A 294 -29.64 7.40 17.52
N LEU A 295 -29.32 7.20 16.24
CA LEU A 295 -29.96 6.18 15.40
C LEU A 295 -29.74 4.78 15.99
N SER A 296 -28.54 4.50 16.50
CA SER A 296 -28.22 3.23 17.16
C SER A 296 -28.99 3.04 18.48
N LEU A 297 -29.28 4.13 19.21
CA LEU A 297 -30.07 4.08 20.45
C LEU A 297 -31.50 3.58 20.24
N ILE A 298 -32.11 3.84 19.07
CA ILE A 298 -33.50 3.45 18.76
C ILE A 298 -33.74 1.94 18.97
N PHE A 299 -32.71 1.12 18.76
CA PHE A 299 -32.81 -0.33 18.91
C PHE A 299 -32.88 -0.82 20.35
N PHE A 300 -32.35 -0.06 21.31
CA PHE A 300 -32.21 -0.50 22.71
C PHE A 300 -33.04 0.35 23.67
N ALA A 301 -33.21 1.62 23.34
CA ALA A 301 -33.63 2.63 24.26
C ALA A 301 -35.05 3.07 23.91
N LYS A 302 -36.02 2.23 24.31
CA LYS A 302 -37.47 2.53 24.33
C LYS A 302 -37.74 3.81 25.17
N ASN A 303 -38.92 3.98 25.75
CA ASN A 303 -39.29 5.16 26.57
C ASN A 303 -38.43 5.45 27.83
N GLN A 304 -37.32 4.73 28.05
CA GLN A 304 -36.44 4.81 29.20
C GLN A 304 -35.26 5.80 29.04
N LEU A 305 -35.11 6.47 27.89
CA LEU A 305 -34.04 7.47 27.66
C LEU A 305 -34.16 8.75 28.50
N LYS A 306 -35.31 9.01 29.12
CA LYS A 306 -35.60 10.29 29.79
C LYS A 306 -34.87 10.48 31.12
N SER A 307 -34.17 9.47 31.63
CA SER A 307 -33.46 9.58 32.91
C SER A 307 -32.19 10.43 32.76
N PRO A 308 -31.98 11.49 33.58
CA PRO A 308 -30.76 12.28 33.58
C PRO A 308 -29.48 11.43 33.74
N ILE A 309 -29.58 10.33 34.50
CA ILE A 309 -28.51 9.37 34.72
C ILE A 309 -28.00 8.75 33.42
N SER A 310 -28.89 8.52 32.44
CA SER A 310 -28.52 7.97 31.13
C SER A 310 -27.54 8.89 30.39
N PHE A 311 -27.71 10.21 30.51
CA PHE A 311 -26.79 11.18 29.89
C PHE A 311 -25.43 11.25 30.60
N ILE A 312 -25.42 11.10 31.94
CA ILE A 312 -24.17 10.99 32.70
C ILE A 312 -23.41 9.72 32.29
N ALA A 313 -24.13 8.60 32.07
CA ALA A 313 -23.53 7.37 31.57
C ALA A 313 -22.91 7.53 30.17
N LEU A 314 -23.56 8.29 29.28
CA LEU A 314 -22.98 8.65 27.98
C LEU A 314 -21.68 9.44 28.14
N PHE A 315 -21.67 10.48 28.99
CA PHE A 315 -20.45 11.25 29.23
C PHE A 315 -19.33 10.37 29.83
N ALA A 316 -19.67 9.48 30.77
CA ALA A 316 -18.73 8.53 31.34
C ALA A 316 -18.10 7.63 30.26
N GLY A 317 -18.88 7.15 29.28
CA GLY A 317 -18.35 6.40 28.15
C GLY A 317 -17.32 7.18 27.33
N GLY A 318 -17.58 8.46 27.08
CA GLY A 318 -16.63 9.34 26.39
C GLY A 318 -15.35 9.58 27.18
N VAL A 319 -15.46 9.84 28.48
CA VAL A 319 -14.29 10.00 29.39
C VAL A 319 -13.44 8.74 29.43
N VAL A 320 -14.08 7.56 29.46
CA VAL A 320 -13.37 6.28 29.47
C VAL A 320 -12.58 6.06 28.18
N PHE A 321 -13.10 6.50 27.03
CA PHE A 321 -12.34 6.46 25.77
C PHE A 321 -11.07 7.33 25.82
N VAL A 322 -11.06 8.47 26.54
CA VAL A 322 -9.87 9.33 26.66
C VAL A 322 -8.67 8.58 27.25
N ILE A 323 -8.88 7.49 27.98
CA ILE A 323 -7.82 6.64 28.52
C ILE A 323 -7.12 5.81 27.43
N VAL A 324 -7.81 5.53 26.31
CA VAL A 324 -7.34 4.66 25.23
C VAL A 324 -6.02 5.16 24.60
N PRO A 325 -5.88 6.42 24.17
CA PRO A 325 -4.62 6.93 23.62
C PRO A 325 -3.42 6.83 24.57
N PHE A 326 -3.64 6.84 25.89
CA PHE A 326 -2.56 6.75 26.89
C PHE A 326 -2.19 5.33 27.29
N THR A 327 -3.01 4.34 26.93
CA THR A 327 -2.84 2.95 27.38
C THR A 327 -2.71 2.00 26.21
N GLN A 328 -3.74 1.95 25.36
CA GLN A 328 -3.81 1.07 24.22
C GLN A 328 -2.78 1.41 23.15
N VAL A 329 -2.67 2.68 22.75
CA VAL A 329 -1.81 3.10 21.63
C VAL A 329 -0.33 2.79 21.90
N PRO A 330 0.25 3.16 23.07
CA PRO A 330 1.64 2.80 23.36
C PRO A 330 1.87 1.29 23.38
N LEU A 331 0.94 0.51 23.95
CA LEU A 331 1.08 -0.95 23.99
C LEU A 331 0.99 -1.58 22.60
N GLN A 332 0.07 -1.08 21.77
CA GLN A 332 -0.07 -1.51 20.38
C GLN A 332 1.19 -1.18 19.57
N GLU A 333 1.79 0.00 19.78
CA GLU A 333 3.02 0.41 19.12
C GLU A 333 4.22 -0.46 19.55
N ILE A 334 4.33 -0.78 20.84
CA ILE A 334 5.34 -1.72 21.34
C ILE A 334 5.18 -3.09 20.68
N LEU A 335 3.97 -3.65 20.64
CA LEU A 335 3.72 -4.93 19.97
C LEU A 335 4.00 -4.85 18.46
N PHE A 336 3.64 -3.75 17.82
CA PHE A 336 3.92 -3.58 16.40
C PHE A 336 5.44 -3.56 16.15
N LYS A 337 6.19 -2.72 16.89
CA LYS A 337 7.64 -2.55 16.70
C LYS A 337 8.46 -3.77 17.13
N GLN A 338 8.10 -4.41 18.24
CA GLN A 338 8.91 -5.49 18.82
C GLN A 338 8.46 -6.88 18.38
N PHE A 339 7.19 -7.04 17.98
CA PHE A 339 6.65 -8.35 17.61
C PHE A 339 6.25 -8.41 16.14
N TYR A 340 5.44 -7.48 15.63
CA TYR A 340 4.99 -7.54 14.22
C TYR A 340 6.14 -7.31 13.23
N VAL A 341 6.81 -6.15 13.33
CA VAL A 341 7.80 -5.69 12.37
C VAL A 341 8.97 -6.69 12.21
N PRO A 342 9.63 -7.18 13.28
CA PRO A 342 10.77 -8.08 13.11
C PRO A 342 10.40 -9.40 12.45
N ASN A 343 9.25 -9.99 12.82
CA ASN A 343 8.84 -11.30 12.30
C ASN A 343 8.36 -11.24 10.86
N VAL A 344 7.67 -10.17 10.46
CA VAL A 344 7.25 -9.96 9.07
C VAL A 344 8.47 -9.62 8.19
N LEU A 345 9.39 -8.78 8.69
CA LEU A 345 10.59 -8.36 7.95
C LEU A 345 11.61 -9.47 7.73
N GLN A 346 11.74 -10.40 8.67
CA GLN A 346 12.67 -11.53 8.56
C GLN A 346 12.15 -12.62 7.61
N GLY A 347 10.97 -12.44 7.01
CA GLY A 347 10.33 -13.42 6.13
C GLY A 347 9.86 -14.69 6.85
N GLU A 348 10.00 -14.74 8.18
CA GLU A 348 9.70 -15.92 8.99
C GLU A 348 8.18 -16.11 9.21
N GLY A 349 7.35 -15.10 8.95
CA GLY A 349 5.94 -15.39 8.78
C GLY A 349 5.00 -14.29 8.33
N SER A 350 3.73 -14.70 8.27
CA SER A 350 2.68 -13.98 7.57
C SER A 350 2.26 -12.68 8.30
N PRO A 351 2.11 -11.54 7.60
CA PRO A 351 1.58 -10.31 8.19
C PRO A 351 0.19 -10.53 8.80
N PHE A 352 -0.58 -11.48 8.27
CA PHE A 352 -1.85 -11.90 8.85
C PHE A 352 -1.65 -12.48 10.26
N LEU A 353 -0.79 -13.47 10.41
CA LEU A 353 -0.58 -14.13 11.71
C LEU A 353 -0.09 -13.14 12.78
N TYR A 354 0.94 -12.36 12.46
CA TYR A 354 1.55 -11.45 13.42
C TYR A 354 0.70 -10.21 13.71
N GLY A 355 -0.17 -9.82 12.77
CA GLY A 355 -1.12 -8.72 12.96
C GLY A 355 -2.23 -9.02 13.97
N LEU A 356 -2.46 -10.29 14.31
CA LEU A 356 -3.45 -10.68 15.31
C LEU A 356 -3.09 -10.14 16.70
N ALA A 357 -1.82 -10.16 17.10
CA ALA A 357 -1.40 -9.74 18.42
C ALA A 357 -1.77 -8.27 18.75
N PRO A 358 -1.37 -7.27 17.95
CA PRO A 358 -1.77 -5.88 18.20
C PRO A 358 -3.31 -5.72 18.14
N ALA A 359 -3.99 -6.38 17.20
CA ALA A 359 -5.45 -6.29 17.09
C ALA A 359 -6.20 -6.87 18.30
N ILE A 360 -5.72 -8.01 18.84
CA ILE A 360 -6.26 -8.63 20.05
C ILE A 360 -6.12 -7.68 21.24
N VAL A 361 -4.95 -7.07 21.41
CA VAL A 361 -4.70 -6.14 22.52
C VAL A 361 -5.57 -4.91 22.45
N VAL A 362 -5.81 -4.35 21.26
CA VAL A 362 -6.75 -3.24 21.08
C VAL A 362 -8.15 -3.64 21.53
N GLY A 363 -8.69 -4.74 20.99
CA GLY A 363 -10.03 -5.20 21.36
C GLY A 363 -10.14 -5.51 22.85
N LEU A 364 -9.12 -6.12 23.45
CA LEU A 364 -9.08 -6.43 24.87
C LEU A 364 -9.17 -5.16 25.74
N ILE A 365 -8.30 -4.17 25.52
CA ILE A 365 -8.24 -2.96 26.35
C ILE A 365 -9.54 -2.17 26.24
N GLN A 366 -10.04 -1.93 25.02
CA GLN A 366 -11.26 -1.15 24.82
C GLN A 366 -12.49 -1.80 25.49
N GLU A 367 -12.66 -3.11 25.34
CA GLU A 367 -13.80 -3.80 25.96
C GLU A 367 -13.67 -3.88 27.48
N LEU A 368 -12.47 -4.11 28.03
CA LEU A 368 -12.27 -4.11 29.48
C LEU A 368 -12.57 -2.74 30.11
N LEU A 369 -12.16 -1.65 29.44
CA LEU A 369 -12.48 -0.29 29.87
C LEU A 369 -13.99 -0.05 29.85
N LYS A 370 -14.70 -0.48 28.80
CA LYS A 370 -16.18 -0.39 28.75
C LYS A 370 -16.84 -1.22 29.85
N ILE A 371 -16.39 -2.46 30.09
CA ILE A 371 -16.93 -3.32 31.16
C ILE A 371 -16.73 -2.66 32.53
N ALA A 372 -15.53 -2.14 32.79
CA ALA A 372 -15.22 -1.42 34.02
C ALA A 372 -16.14 -0.20 34.18
N ALA A 373 -16.32 0.59 33.12
CA ALA A 373 -17.23 1.74 33.12
C ALA A 373 -18.66 1.34 33.49
N VAL A 374 -19.21 0.30 32.86
CA VAL A 374 -20.58 -0.19 33.14
C VAL A 374 -20.71 -0.65 34.59
N ILE A 375 -19.76 -1.47 35.08
CA ILE A 375 -19.81 -2.01 36.45
C ILE A 375 -19.68 -0.91 37.48
N LEU A 376 -18.69 -0.02 37.33
CA LEU A 376 -18.44 1.07 38.28
C LEU A 376 -19.62 2.04 38.29
N PHE A 377 -20.12 2.43 37.11
CA PHE A 377 -21.24 3.37 37.02
C PHE A 377 -22.50 2.81 37.67
N VAL A 378 -22.84 1.56 37.37
CA VAL A 378 -24.00 0.88 37.97
C VAL A 378 -23.90 0.78 39.49
N ARG A 379 -22.71 0.47 40.02
CA ARG A 379 -22.48 0.33 41.46
C ARG A 379 -22.46 1.68 42.19
N PHE A 380 -21.80 2.69 41.64
CA PHE A 380 -21.67 3.99 42.29
C PHE A 380 -22.95 4.82 42.24
N ALA A 381 -23.74 4.69 41.17
CA ALA A 381 -25.00 5.42 41.02
C ALA A 381 -26.23 4.65 41.54
N ASP A 382 -26.03 3.50 42.22
CA ASP A 382 -27.08 2.63 42.76
C ASP A 382 -28.21 2.35 41.76
N ILE A 383 -27.82 1.94 40.56
CA ILE A 383 -28.77 1.75 39.46
C ILE A 383 -29.58 0.48 39.67
N LYS A 384 -30.87 0.53 39.36
CA LYS A 384 -31.75 -0.65 39.35
C LYS A 384 -31.41 -1.57 38.18
N SER A 385 -31.44 -2.89 38.40
CA SER A 385 -31.03 -3.91 37.41
C SER A 385 -31.69 -3.79 36.03
N HIS A 386 -32.97 -3.38 35.98
CA HIS A 386 -33.69 -3.20 34.71
C HIS A 386 -33.14 -2.06 33.85
N MET A 387 -32.35 -1.14 34.42
CA MET A 387 -31.71 -0.03 33.70
C MET A 387 -30.32 -0.38 33.17
N TYR A 388 -29.73 -1.54 33.54
CA TYR A 388 -28.32 -1.82 33.21
C TYR A 388 -28.06 -1.88 31.71
N THR A 389 -28.98 -2.46 30.94
CA THR A 389 -28.91 -2.47 29.47
C THR A 389 -28.83 -1.04 28.94
N ILE A 390 -29.73 -0.14 29.38
CA ILE A 390 -29.74 1.27 28.95
C ILE A 390 -28.45 1.99 29.33
N ILE A 391 -27.97 1.82 30.57
CA ILE A 391 -26.69 2.40 31.01
C ILE A 391 -25.54 1.90 30.16
N GLY A 392 -25.48 0.59 29.89
CA GLY A 392 -24.49 -0.01 29.00
C GLY A 392 -24.55 0.55 27.59
N THR A 393 -25.75 0.67 27.02
CA THR A 393 -25.97 1.28 25.71
C THR A 393 -25.45 2.72 25.67
N MET A 394 -25.76 3.55 26.67
CA MET A 394 -25.35 4.95 26.72
C MET A 394 -23.83 5.10 26.85
N ILE A 395 -23.19 4.29 27.71
CA ILE A 395 -21.72 4.22 27.79
C ILE A 395 -21.14 3.84 26.42
N GLY A 396 -21.75 2.87 25.73
CA GLY A 396 -21.37 2.47 24.38
C GLY A 396 -21.47 3.61 23.36
N VAL A 397 -22.53 4.42 23.41
CA VAL A 397 -22.67 5.62 22.55
C VAL A 397 -21.54 6.59 22.81
N GLY A 398 -21.32 6.98 24.07
CA GLY A 398 -20.28 7.94 24.43
C GLY A 398 -18.90 7.48 24.00
N PHE A 399 -18.58 6.20 24.24
CA PHE A 399 -17.31 5.62 23.85
C PHE A 399 -17.14 5.63 22.32
N GLY A 400 -18.13 5.12 21.58
CA GLY A 400 -18.06 5.02 20.11
C GLY A 400 -18.02 6.37 19.41
N VAL A 401 -18.77 7.37 19.89
CA VAL A 401 -18.76 8.72 19.31
C VAL A 401 -17.41 9.40 19.51
N VAL A 402 -16.87 9.38 20.74
CA VAL A 402 -15.55 9.99 20.99
C VAL A 402 -14.46 9.26 20.22
N GLU A 403 -14.55 7.93 20.10
CA GLU A 403 -13.63 7.18 19.24
C GLU A 403 -13.71 7.59 17.78
N ALA A 404 -14.92 7.69 17.23
CA ALA A 404 -15.11 8.10 15.85
C ALA A 404 -14.55 9.51 15.61
N CYS A 405 -14.80 10.45 16.53
CA CYS A 405 -14.22 11.79 16.49
C CYS A 405 -12.69 11.76 16.56
N TYR A 406 -12.13 10.96 17.46
CA TYR A 406 -10.67 10.83 17.61
C TYR A 406 -10.02 10.30 16.33
N LEU A 407 -10.60 9.25 15.72
CA LEU A 407 -10.10 8.67 14.48
C LEU A 407 -10.31 9.59 13.26
N ALA A 408 -11.24 10.55 13.34
CA ALA A 408 -11.43 11.59 12.32
C ALA A 408 -10.51 12.80 12.51
N GLY A 409 -9.92 12.98 13.69
CA GLY A 409 -9.19 14.18 14.15
C GLY A 409 -7.92 14.57 13.39
N GLY A 410 -7.64 13.97 12.23
CA GLY A 410 -6.54 14.32 11.33
C GLY A 410 -6.94 14.35 9.85
N VAL A 411 -8.23 14.22 9.54
CA VAL A 411 -8.72 14.10 8.16
C VAL A 411 -9.43 15.41 7.74
N PRO A 412 -9.10 16.00 6.57
CA PRO A 412 -9.81 17.17 6.06
C PRO A 412 -11.31 16.93 5.93
N THR A 413 -12.13 17.96 6.22
CA THR A 413 -13.59 17.83 6.19
C THR A 413 -14.17 17.49 4.82
N SER A 414 -13.44 17.81 3.74
CA SER A 414 -13.78 17.40 2.38
C SER A 414 -13.84 15.88 2.19
N MET A 415 -13.19 15.10 3.07
CA MET A 415 -13.23 13.63 3.04
C MET A 415 -14.28 13.04 4.00
N LEU A 416 -15.17 13.86 4.58
CA LEU A 416 -16.16 13.37 5.56
C LEU A 416 -17.27 12.54 4.97
N PHE A 417 -17.61 12.71 3.70
CA PHE A 417 -18.61 11.88 3.02
C PHE A 417 -17.95 10.81 2.17
N THR A 418 -16.91 10.20 2.72
CA THR A 418 -16.23 9.06 2.11
C THR A 418 -16.63 7.78 2.83
N ILE A 419 -16.06 6.67 2.38
CA ILE A 419 -16.30 5.36 2.97
C ILE A 419 -15.88 5.26 4.45
N ASN A 420 -14.96 6.13 4.89
CA ASN A 420 -14.55 6.26 6.28
C ASN A 420 -15.74 6.66 7.19
N LEU A 421 -16.71 7.43 6.68
CA LEU A 421 -17.91 7.77 7.45
C LEU A 421 -18.74 6.53 7.78
N ILE A 422 -18.88 5.64 6.79
CA ILE A 422 -19.64 4.41 6.91
C ILE A 422 -18.94 3.48 7.92
N GLU A 423 -17.61 3.32 7.81
CA GLU A 423 -16.79 2.59 8.77
C GLU A 423 -17.05 3.06 10.22
N ARG A 424 -17.00 4.38 10.43
CA ARG A 424 -17.14 5.00 11.76
C ARG A 424 -18.56 4.88 12.28
N GLY A 425 -19.58 5.01 11.43
CA GLY A 425 -20.98 4.79 11.78
C GLY A 425 -21.23 3.36 12.27
N PHE A 426 -20.69 2.34 11.59
CA PHE A 426 -20.81 0.95 12.03
C PHE A 426 -19.92 0.60 13.22
N THR A 427 -18.80 1.29 13.40
CA THR A 427 -17.99 1.23 14.64
C THR A 427 -18.82 1.72 15.82
N ILE A 428 -19.46 2.90 15.72
CA ILE A 428 -20.38 3.41 16.74
C ILE A 428 -21.48 2.39 17.04
N LEU A 429 -22.14 1.85 16.01
CA LEU A 429 -23.18 0.82 16.19
C LEU A 429 -22.67 -0.39 17.00
N PHE A 430 -21.43 -0.84 16.73
CA PHE A 430 -20.80 -1.91 17.51
C PHE A 430 -20.56 -1.53 18.97
N HIS A 431 -20.05 -0.33 19.27
CA HIS A 431 -19.86 0.11 20.67
C HIS A 431 -21.18 0.22 21.42
N VAL A 432 -22.24 0.72 20.77
CA VAL A 432 -23.59 0.77 21.34
C VAL A 432 -24.13 -0.63 21.62
N THR A 433 -24.00 -1.54 20.65
CA THR A 433 -24.49 -2.93 20.76
C THR A 433 -23.74 -3.72 21.84
N SER A 434 -22.40 -3.62 21.86
CA SER A 434 -21.57 -4.28 22.87
C SER A 434 -21.87 -3.74 24.28
N GLY A 435 -22.02 -2.42 24.42
CA GLY A 435 -22.45 -1.79 25.68
C GLY A 435 -23.79 -2.32 26.17
N ALA A 436 -24.80 -2.38 25.29
CA ALA A 436 -26.12 -2.94 25.61
C ALA A 436 -26.02 -4.39 26.08
N LEU A 437 -25.25 -5.21 25.37
CA LEU A 437 -25.05 -6.63 25.70
C LEU A 437 -24.35 -6.83 27.04
N LEU A 438 -23.34 -6.02 27.36
CA LEU A 438 -22.63 -6.06 28.63
C LEU A 438 -23.50 -5.60 29.80
N GLY A 439 -24.30 -4.54 29.61
CA GLY A 439 -25.29 -4.10 30.59
C GLY A 439 -26.35 -5.18 30.87
N TYR A 440 -26.85 -5.83 29.81
CA TYR A 440 -27.74 -6.98 29.94
C TYR A 440 -27.08 -8.14 30.68
N ALA A 441 -25.85 -8.50 30.31
CA ALA A 441 -25.10 -9.56 30.97
C ALA A 441 -24.96 -9.30 32.47
N LEU A 442 -24.62 -8.07 32.84
CA LEU A 442 -24.51 -7.66 34.24
C LEU A 442 -25.84 -7.78 34.98
N SER A 443 -26.97 -7.47 34.33
CA SER A 443 -28.32 -7.62 34.92
C SER A 443 -28.66 -9.08 35.25
N LYS A 444 -28.00 -10.04 34.59
CA LYS A 444 -28.14 -11.49 34.80
C LYS A 444 -27.05 -12.08 35.69
N GLY A 445 -26.12 -11.25 36.18
CA GLY A 445 -25.05 -11.64 37.09
C GLY A 445 -23.67 -11.69 36.44
N ILE A 446 -22.63 -11.54 37.29
CA ILE A 446 -21.24 -11.37 36.84
C ILE A 446 -20.71 -12.54 36.01
N GLY A 447 -21.18 -13.76 36.26
CA GLY A 447 -20.77 -14.94 35.48
C GLY A 447 -21.20 -14.90 34.01
N LYS A 448 -22.24 -14.13 33.65
CA LYS A 448 -22.62 -13.91 32.25
C LYS A 448 -21.76 -12.83 31.59
N VAL A 449 -21.22 -11.88 32.37
CA VAL A 449 -20.37 -10.79 31.87
C VAL A 449 -19.12 -11.36 31.21
N SER A 450 -18.47 -12.37 31.78
CA SER A 450 -17.26 -12.97 31.18
C SER A 450 -17.51 -13.57 29.80
N VAL A 451 -18.61 -14.31 29.62
CA VAL A 451 -18.97 -14.92 28.33
C VAL A 451 -19.20 -13.86 27.25
N PHE A 452 -19.97 -12.83 27.58
CA PHE A 452 -20.26 -11.75 26.62
C PHE A 452 -19.07 -10.80 26.42
N ALA A 453 -18.22 -10.62 27.42
CA ALA A 453 -16.97 -9.88 27.30
C ALA A 453 -16.01 -10.54 26.31
N VAL A 454 -15.81 -11.86 26.39
CA VAL A 454 -14.97 -12.57 25.41
C VAL A 454 -15.52 -12.39 24.00
N LEU A 455 -16.84 -12.47 23.82
CA LEU A 455 -17.47 -12.26 22.53
C LEU A 455 -17.23 -10.84 21.99
N THR A 456 -17.42 -9.80 22.81
CA THR A 456 -17.20 -8.41 22.37
C THR A 456 -15.74 -8.14 22.09
N ILE A 457 -14.81 -8.71 22.87
CA ILE A 457 -13.36 -8.60 22.65
C ILE A 457 -13.01 -9.19 21.28
N VAL A 458 -13.45 -10.41 20.99
CA VAL A 458 -13.15 -11.08 19.72
C VAL A 458 -13.66 -10.28 18.52
N ILE A 459 -14.90 -9.75 18.59
CA ILE A 459 -15.47 -8.96 17.49
C ILE A 459 -14.73 -7.63 17.34
N ASN A 460 -14.41 -6.94 18.44
CA ASN A 460 -13.64 -5.69 18.36
C ASN A 460 -12.24 -5.94 17.79
N SER A 461 -11.54 -6.97 18.27
CA SER A 461 -10.23 -7.37 17.75
C SER A 461 -10.29 -7.68 16.26
N LEU A 462 -11.35 -8.35 15.79
CA LEU A 462 -11.57 -8.57 14.37
C LEU A 462 -11.65 -7.25 13.59
N PHE A 463 -12.39 -6.25 14.07
CA PHE A 463 -12.48 -4.94 13.39
C PHE A 463 -11.14 -4.22 13.30
N ARG A 464 -10.27 -4.40 14.29
CA ARG A 464 -8.92 -3.81 14.30
C ARG A 464 -7.93 -4.59 13.46
N TYR A 465 -8.23 -5.86 13.23
CA TYR A 465 -7.44 -6.75 12.41
C TYR A 465 -7.76 -6.58 10.92
N LEU A 466 -9.02 -6.29 10.58
CA LEU A 466 -9.50 -6.06 9.22
C LEU A 466 -8.60 -5.11 8.38
N PRO A 467 -8.18 -3.93 8.86
CA PRO A 467 -7.31 -3.03 8.11
C PRO A 467 -6.01 -3.65 7.58
N ILE A 468 -5.48 -4.71 8.20
CA ILE A 468 -4.28 -5.42 7.71
C ILE A 468 -4.53 -6.02 6.32
N PHE A 469 -5.74 -6.52 6.04
CA PHE A 469 -6.08 -7.06 4.72
C PHE A 469 -6.16 -5.98 3.63
N ALA A 470 -6.58 -4.76 4.01
CA ALA A 470 -6.57 -3.63 3.09
C ALA A 470 -5.14 -3.10 2.87
N GLN A 471 -4.33 -3.06 3.92
CA GLN A 471 -2.92 -2.69 3.83
C GLN A 471 -2.11 -3.70 3.01
N SER A 472 -2.47 -4.98 3.05
CA SER A 472 -1.89 -6.03 2.18
C SER A 472 -2.55 -6.12 0.80
N LYS A 473 -3.44 -5.17 0.44
CA LYS A 473 -4.23 -5.12 -0.81
C LYS A 473 -5.03 -6.40 -1.12
N THR A 474 -5.22 -7.28 -0.14
CA THR A 474 -5.99 -8.53 -0.28
C THR A 474 -7.49 -8.25 -0.32
N LEU A 475 -7.94 -7.19 0.35
CA LEU A 475 -9.30 -6.68 0.27
C LEU A 475 -9.26 -5.19 -0.09
N THR A 476 -10.14 -4.73 -0.97
CA THR A 476 -10.28 -3.29 -1.18
C THR A 476 -10.88 -2.63 0.07
N PRO A 477 -10.61 -1.33 0.33
CA PRO A 477 -11.23 -0.60 1.43
C PRO A 477 -12.77 -0.66 1.40
N GLU A 478 -13.38 -0.73 0.22
CA GLU A 478 -14.82 -0.85 0.05
C GLU A 478 -15.35 -2.18 0.57
N LEU A 479 -14.71 -3.28 0.17
CA LEU A 479 -15.09 -4.60 0.63
C LEU A 479 -14.89 -4.74 2.14
N LEU A 480 -13.82 -4.15 2.68
CA LEU A 480 -13.57 -4.11 4.11
C LEU A 480 -14.73 -3.49 4.89
N ASN A 481 -15.21 -2.34 4.41
CA ASN A 481 -16.32 -1.62 5.03
C ASN A 481 -17.64 -2.37 4.94
N ILE A 482 -17.88 -3.07 3.84
CA ILE A 482 -19.03 -3.98 3.69
C ILE A 482 -18.96 -5.11 4.73
N ILE A 483 -17.78 -5.74 4.91
CA ILE A 483 -17.59 -6.80 5.90
C ILE A 483 -17.86 -6.28 7.32
N LEU A 484 -17.29 -5.12 7.66
CA LEU A 484 -17.49 -4.48 8.97
C LEU A 484 -18.98 -4.18 9.21
N ALA A 485 -19.68 -3.62 8.21
CA ALA A 485 -21.12 -3.35 8.26
C ALA A 485 -21.94 -4.62 8.51
N ILE A 486 -21.66 -5.69 7.76
CA ILE A 486 -22.32 -6.99 7.89
C ILE A 486 -22.13 -7.54 9.31
N VAL A 487 -20.90 -7.55 9.82
CA VAL A 487 -20.61 -8.05 11.17
C VAL A 487 -21.33 -7.23 12.24
N SER A 488 -21.33 -5.90 12.14
CA SER A 488 -22.03 -5.01 13.09
C SER A 488 -23.55 -5.25 13.11
N ILE A 489 -24.20 -5.35 11.94
CA ILE A 489 -25.64 -5.61 11.83
C ILE A 489 -26.01 -6.97 12.40
N LEU A 490 -25.18 -7.98 12.14
CA LEU A 490 -25.44 -9.32 12.63
C LEU A 490 -25.24 -9.40 14.15
N PHE A 491 -24.23 -8.71 14.69
CA PHE A 491 -24.00 -8.60 16.13
C PHE A 491 -25.15 -7.87 16.83
N LEU A 492 -25.67 -6.78 16.23
CA LEU A 492 -26.89 -6.11 16.67
C LEU A 492 -28.07 -7.08 16.73
N SER A 493 -28.30 -7.82 15.64
CA SER A 493 -29.41 -8.78 15.53
C SER A 493 -29.36 -9.86 16.62
N VAL A 494 -28.17 -10.42 16.86
CA VAL A 494 -27.96 -11.43 17.92
C VAL A 494 -28.22 -10.80 19.29
N THR A 495 -27.75 -9.59 19.55
CA THR A 495 -27.95 -8.90 20.82
C THR A 495 -29.43 -8.65 21.08
N LEU A 496 -30.18 -8.14 20.10
CA LEU A 496 -31.62 -7.93 20.21
C LEU A 496 -32.39 -9.23 20.50
N LEU A 497 -32.00 -10.34 19.87
CA LEU A 497 -32.59 -11.66 20.15
C LEU A 497 -32.32 -12.13 21.59
N GLN A 498 -31.16 -11.81 22.17
CA GLN A 498 -30.87 -12.14 23.58
C GLN A 498 -31.71 -11.29 24.53
N LEU A 499 -31.86 -10.00 24.24
CA LEU A 499 -32.68 -9.10 25.06
C LEU A 499 -34.15 -9.55 25.08
N LYS A 500 -34.72 -9.90 23.92
CA LYS A 500 -36.13 -10.28 23.77
C LYS A 500 -36.51 -11.56 24.50
N LYS A 501 -35.61 -12.54 24.67
CA LYS A 501 -35.91 -13.81 25.37
C LYS A 501 -36.21 -13.64 26.86
N THR A 502 -36.09 -12.43 27.38
CA THR A 502 -36.20 -12.11 28.81
C THR A 502 -37.26 -11.08 29.14
N GLU A 503 -37.89 -10.50 28.12
CA GLU A 503 -39.23 -9.88 28.22
C GLU A 503 -40.26 -11.00 28.11
#